data_AF-A0A7C4J5B3-F1
#
_entry.id   AF-A0A7C4J5B3-F1
#
_cell.length_a   1.000
_cell.length_b   1.000
_cell.length_c   1.000
_cell.angle_alpha   90.00
_cell.angle_beta   90.00
_cell.angle_gamma   90.00
#
_symmetry.space_group_name_H-M   'P 1'
#
loop_
_entity.id
_entity.type
_entity.pdbx_description
1 polymer ?
#
loop_
_entity_poly.entity_id
_entity_poly.type
_entity_poly.pdbx_seq_one_letter_code
_entity_poly.pdbx_strand_id
1 'polypeptide(L)'
;SVVSVSVTKIILDTTGAERLLGRGDMLYVAPEVGSPQRLQGCFVSSREIERMVRYWKGLRSAEASAAVVTPPTPEAEPLAQTPLFPGSIQAEIEQANANGEDDLLQRAIDVVRVQRKASISLLQRQLRIGYTRAARLIDQMEEKGIVGPATQDSRWREVLLEFDP
;
A
#
# COMPACT_ATOMS: atom_id res chain seq x y z
N SER A 1 19.36 7.01 -6.89
CA SER A 1 20.48 7.80 -6.33
C SER A 1 19.91 8.65 -5.22
N VAL A 2 20.65 8.81 -4.11
CA VAL A 2 20.23 9.74 -3.06
C VAL A 2 20.51 11.15 -3.57
N VAL A 3 19.48 12.00 -3.59
CA VAL A 3 19.49 13.28 -4.33
C VAL A 3 20.11 14.41 -3.49
N SER A 4 20.19 14.26 -2.15
CA SER A 4 20.64 15.33 -1.27
C SER A 4 21.38 14.82 -0.03
N VAL A 5 22.37 15.59 0.41
CA VAL A 5 23.15 15.39 1.65
C VAL A 5 22.23 15.26 2.86
N SER A 6 21.12 16.00 2.92
CA SER A 6 20.15 15.93 4.02
C SER A 6 19.52 14.54 4.13
N VAL A 7 19.21 13.91 3.00
CA VAL A 7 18.63 12.56 2.96
C VAL A 7 19.66 11.52 3.37
N THR A 8 20.92 11.68 2.95
CA THR A 8 22.02 10.81 3.41
C THR A 8 22.17 10.86 4.93
N LYS A 9 22.16 12.08 5.50
CA LYS A 9 22.32 12.27 6.94
C LYS A 9 21.15 11.70 7.75
N ILE A 10 19.94 11.68 7.19
CA ILE A 10 18.77 11.05 7.82
C ILE A 10 18.90 9.52 7.84
N ILE A 11 19.49 8.91 6.80
CA ILE A 11 19.52 7.45 6.64
C ILE A 11 20.75 6.80 7.28
N LEU A 12 21.93 7.42 7.11
CA LEU A 12 23.22 6.85 7.49
C LEU A 12 23.91 7.61 8.62
N ASP A 13 23.28 8.66 9.17
CA ASP A 13 23.88 9.61 10.13
C ASP A 13 25.20 10.24 9.69
N THR A 14 25.56 10.08 8.42
CA THR A 14 26.82 10.51 7.81
C THR A 14 26.57 11.16 6.45
N THR A 15 27.62 11.68 5.83
CA THR A 15 27.58 12.27 4.48
C THR A 15 28.34 11.40 3.48
N GLY A 16 28.13 11.61 2.18
CA GLY A 16 28.90 10.96 1.11
C GLY A 16 28.09 10.10 0.14
N ALA A 17 26.84 9.75 0.45
CA ALA A 17 26.00 8.98 -0.48
C ALA A 17 25.55 9.80 -1.70
N GLU A 18 25.61 11.13 -1.64
CA GLU A 18 25.37 12.03 -2.77
C GLU A 18 26.42 11.89 -3.89
N ARG A 19 27.57 11.27 -3.59
CA ARG A 19 28.65 11.01 -4.55
C ARG A 19 28.55 9.63 -5.20
N LEU A 20 27.55 8.84 -4.84
CA LEU A 20 27.37 7.50 -5.42
C LEU A 20 26.95 7.61 -6.89
N LEU A 21 27.54 6.73 -7.71
CA LEU A 21 27.34 6.72 -9.16
C LEU A 21 25.99 6.11 -9.56
N GLY A 22 25.28 5.48 -8.61
CA GLY A 22 24.07 4.71 -8.86
C GLY A 22 24.39 3.32 -9.44
N ARG A 23 23.40 2.68 -10.09
CA ARG A 23 23.55 1.35 -10.71
C ARG A 23 24.18 0.28 -9.78
N GLY A 24 23.78 0.29 -8.51
CA GLY A 24 24.27 -0.65 -7.50
C GLY A 24 25.41 -0.12 -6.62
N ASP A 25 25.99 1.04 -6.91
CA ASP A 25 26.96 1.69 -6.01
C ASP A 25 26.26 2.20 -4.74
N MET A 26 26.76 1.77 -3.56
CA MET A 26 26.14 2.02 -2.26
C MET A 26 27.16 2.20 -1.13
N LEU A 27 26.71 2.79 -0.03
CA LEU A 27 27.44 2.84 1.24
C LEU A 27 26.76 1.89 2.24
N TYR A 28 27.55 1.06 2.91
CA TYR A 28 27.13 0.15 3.97
C TYR A 28 27.80 0.55 5.28
N VAL A 29 27.01 0.74 6.33
CA VAL A 29 27.50 1.02 7.67
C VAL A 29 27.33 -0.24 8.50
N ALA A 30 28.44 -0.89 8.83
CA ALA A 30 28.41 -2.02 9.76
C ALA A 30 28.21 -1.51 11.20
N PRO A 31 27.42 -2.20 12.03
CA PRO A 31 27.17 -1.78 13.42
C PRO A 31 28.45 -1.74 14.26
N GLU A 32 29.48 -2.52 13.91
CA GLU A 32 30.74 -2.64 14.67
C GLU A 32 31.79 -1.57 14.33
N VAL A 33 31.80 -1.11 13.07
CA VAL A 33 32.92 -0.31 12.53
C VAL A 33 32.57 1.18 12.48
N GLY A 34 31.28 1.54 12.53
CA GLY A 34 30.77 2.92 12.61
C GLY A 34 31.06 3.81 11.39
N SER A 35 32.01 3.44 10.53
CA SER A 35 32.36 4.15 9.30
C SER A 35 31.74 3.49 8.07
N PRO A 36 31.22 4.27 7.11
CA PRO A 36 30.60 3.75 5.91
C PRO A 36 31.63 3.13 4.97
N GLN A 37 31.39 1.89 4.55
CA GLN A 37 32.14 1.19 3.53
C GLN A 37 31.44 1.30 2.19
N ARG A 38 32.18 1.62 1.13
CA ARG A 38 31.62 1.66 -0.23
C ARG A 38 31.57 0.27 -0.84
N LEU A 39 30.41 -0.14 -1.33
CA LEU A 39 30.16 -1.44 -1.92
C LEU A 39 29.47 -1.30 -3.27
N GLN A 40 29.66 -2.29 -4.14
CA GLN A 40 28.96 -2.42 -5.41
C GLN A 40 28.00 -3.61 -5.34
N GLY A 41 26.71 -3.34 -5.49
CA GLY A 41 25.68 -4.37 -5.58
C GLY A 41 25.83 -5.21 -6.84
N CYS A 42 25.53 -6.50 -6.72
CA CYS A 42 25.44 -7.38 -7.87
C CYS A 42 24.23 -7.01 -8.72
N PHE A 43 24.41 -6.98 -10.04
CA PHE A 43 23.31 -6.85 -10.97
C PHE A 43 22.69 -8.22 -11.21
N VAL A 44 21.38 -8.34 -10.98
CA VAL A 44 20.61 -9.53 -11.30
C VAL A 44 19.52 -9.12 -12.27
N SER A 45 19.51 -9.74 -13.45
CA SER A 45 18.51 -9.48 -14.49
C SER A 45 17.16 -10.12 -14.14
N SER A 46 16.08 -9.58 -14.70
CA SER A 46 14.72 -10.16 -14.52
C SER A 46 14.67 -11.63 -14.93
N ARG A 47 15.39 -12.01 -16.01
CA ARG A 47 15.49 -13.40 -16.47
C ARG A 47 16.17 -14.32 -15.44
N GLU A 48 17.19 -13.84 -14.73
CA GLU A 48 17.82 -14.60 -13.65
C GLU A 48 16.87 -14.81 -12.47
N ILE A 49 16.16 -13.75 -12.09
CA ILE A 49 15.14 -13.81 -11.03
C ILE A 49 14.06 -14.83 -11.40
N GLU A 50 13.52 -14.78 -12.61
CA GLU A 50 12.50 -15.72 -13.08
C GLU A 50 12.99 -17.17 -13.08
N ARG A 51 14.24 -17.42 -13.49
CA ARG A 51 14.84 -18.76 -13.42
C ARG A 51 14.94 -19.27 -11.98
N MET A 52 15.36 -18.42 -11.04
CA MET A 52 15.43 -18.79 -9.62
C MET A 52 14.03 -19.08 -9.06
N VAL A 53 13.06 -18.21 -9.31
CA VAL A 53 11.68 -18.38 -8.86
C VAL A 53 11.08 -19.68 -9.42
N ARG A 54 11.29 -19.96 -10.71
CA ARG A 54 10.83 -21.20 -11.35
C ARG A 54 11.47 -22.43 -10.73
N TYR A 55 12.78 -22.40 -10.48
CA TYR A 55 13.51 -23.48 -9.84
C TYR A 55 12.92 -23.82 -8.46
N TRP A 56 12.72 -22.83 -7.60
CA TRP A 56 12.14 -23.03 -6.27
C TRP A 56 10.68 -23.49 -6.30
N LYS A 57 9.87 -22.98 -7.23
CA LYS A 57 8.49 -23.47 -7.42
C LYS A 57 8.45 -24.93 -7.89
N GLY A 58 9.36 -25.31 -8.80
CA GLY A 58 9.49 -26.68 -9.28
C GLY A 58 9.92 -27.65 -8.19
N LEU A 59 10.84 -27.24 -7.32
CA LEU A 59 11.30 -28.06 -6.19
C LEU A 59 10.16 -28.40 -5.22
N ARG A 60 9.30 -27.42 -4.89
CA ARG A 60 8.11 -27.68 -4.05
C ARG A 60 7.08 -28.59 -4.71
N SER A 61 6.95 -28.52 -6.04
CA SER A 61 6.09 -29.43 -6.80
C SER A 61 6.63 -30.87 -6.82
N ALA A 62 7.95 -31.04 -6.74
CA ALA A 62 8.61 -32.36 -6.66
C ALA A 62 8.59 -32.94 -5.23
N GLU A 63 8.61 -32.09 -4.19
CA GLU A 63 8.40 -32.52 -2.80
C GLU A 63 6.92 -32.80 -2.50
N ALA A 64 6.00 -32.09 -3.15
CA ALA A 64 4.55 -32.32 -3.04
C ALA A 64 4.11 -33.67 -3.62
N SER A 65 4.86 -34.26 -4.56
CA SER A 65 4.58 -35.60 -5.10
C SER A 65 5.09 -36.76 -4.22
N ALA A 66 5.84 -36.47 -3.15
CA ALA A 66 6.30 -37.49 -2.19
C ALA A 66 5.39 -37.62 -0.95
N ALA A 67 4.43 -36.72 -0.76
CA ALA A 67 3.46 -36.78 0.33
C ALA A 67 2.02 -36.88 -0.22
N VAL A 68 1.74 -37.98 -0.93
CA VAL A 68 0.36 -38.43 -1.13
C VAL A 68 -0.12 -39.00 0.21
N VAL A 69 -0.82 -38.18 0.99
CA VAL A 69 -1.82 -38.68 1.94
C VAL A 69 -3.14 -38.06 1.53
N THR A 70 -4.05 -38.89 1.00
CA THR A 70 -5.47 -38.60 0.81
C THR A 70 -6.22 -39.91 1.06
N PRO A 71 -7.51 -39.92 1.48
CA PRO A 71 -8.27 -39.00 2.34
C PRO A 71 -9.08 -39.80 3.42
N PRO A 72 -10.05 -39.21 4.15
CA PRO A 72 -11.42 -39.24 3.62
C PRO A 72 -12.14 -37.89 3.73
N THR A 73 -12.75 -37.45 2.63
CA THR A 73 -13.91 -36.54 2.60
C THR A 73 -15.13 -37.32 3.10
N PRO A 74 -16.08 -36.71 3.84
CA PRO A 74 -16.97 -35.67 3.30
C PRO A 74 -17.03 -34.48 4.27
N GLU A 75 -16.96 -33.22 3.85
CA GLU A 75 -18.04 -32.44 3.24
C GLU A 75 -17.40 -31.18 2.64
N ALA A 76 -18.05 -30.65 1.62
CA ALA A 76 -17.56 -29.57 0.79
C ALA A 76 -17.46 -28.24 1.54
N GLU A 77 -16.25 -27.87 1.94
CA GLU A 77 -15.84 -26.49 2.12
C GLU A 77 -14.57 -26.34 1.26
N PRO A 78 -14.59 -25.60 0.14
CA PRO A 78 -13.37 -25.34 -0.59
C PRO A 78 -12.49 -24.48 0.32
N LEU A 79 -11.53 -25.12 0.98
CA LEU A 79 -10.40 -24.45 1.60
C LEU A 79 -9.63 -23.76 0.47
N ALA A 80 -10.06 -22.55 0.15
CA ALA A 80 -9.38 -21.62 -0.72
C ALA A 80 -7.99 -21.42 -0.12
N GLN A 81 -7.02 -22.17 -0.64
CA GLN A 81 -5.62 -21.89 -0.41
C GLN A 81 -5.40 -20.50 -1.01
N THR A 82 -5.40 -19.47 -0.17
CA THR A 82 -5.08 -18.12 -0.59
C THR A 82 -3.69 -18.15 -1.22
N PRO A 83 -3.56 -17.99 -2.54
CA PRO A 83 -2.25 -17.91 -3.15
C PRO A 83 -1.50 -16.72 -2.54
N LEU A 84 -0.31 -16.96 -2.02
CA LEU A 84 0.42 -15.93 -1.27
C LEU A 84 0.77 -14.71 -2.14
N PHE A 85 0.81 -14.84 -3.48
CA PHE A 85 0.82 -13.73 -4.45
C PHE A 85 0.36 -14.19 -5.85
N PRO A 86 -0.91 -13.99 -6.27
CA PRO A 86 -1.30 -13.97 -7.68
C PRO A 86 -1.51 -12.52 -8.14
N GLY A 87 -1.22 -12.25 -9.41
CA GLY A 87 -1.41 -10.95 -10.06
C GLY A 87 -2.88 -10.59 -10.31
N SER A 88 -3.71 -10.60 -9.28
CA SER A 88 -5.10 -10.13 -9.29
C SER A 88 -5.53 -9.48 -7.96
N ILE A 89 -4.57 -9.10 -7.11
CA ILE A 89 -4.85 -8.43 -5.83
C ILE A 89 -5.63 -7.11 -6.04
N GLN A 90 -5.45 -6.40 -7.15
CA GLN A 90 -6.15 -5.14 -7.37
C GLN A 90 -7.68 -5.32 -7.52
N ALA A 91 -8.12 -6.34 -8.27
CA ALA A 91 -9.53 -6.53 -8.58
C ALA A 91 -10.33 -7.19 -7.43
N GLU A 92 -9.71 -8.12 -6.69
CA GLU A 92 -10.34 -8.74 -5.52
C GLU A 92 -10.31 -7.82 -4.29
N ILE A 93 -9.26 -7.00 -4.12
CA ILE A 93 -9.26 -5.92 -3.13
C ILE A 93 -10.26 -4.83 -3.52
N GLU A 94 -10.50 -4.52 -4.80
CA GLU A 94 -11.56 -3.61 -5.21
C GLU A 94 -12.96 -4.13 -4.91
N GLN A 95 -13.22 -5.44 -5.02
CA GLN A 95 -14.53 -6.02 -4.68
C GLN A 95 -14.74 -6.18 -3.16
N ALA A 96 -13.71 -6.53 -2.39
CA ALA A 96 -13.78 -6.55 -0.92
C ALA A 96 -13.76 -5.14 -0.32
N ASN A 97 -13.07 -4.19 -0.96
CA ASN A 97 -13.18 -2.78 -0.61
C ASN A 97 -14.50 -2.19 -1.07
N ALA A 98 -15.16 -2.61 -2.15
CA ALA A 98 -16.44 -2.02 -2.55
C ALA A 98 -17.49 -2.12 -1.42
N ASN A 99 -17.61 -3.29 -0.77
CA ASN A 99 -18.49 -3.45 0.39
C ASN A 99 -18.01 -2.65 1.62
N GLY A 100 -16.69 -2.56 1.86
CA GLY A 100 -16.13 -1.79 2.98
C GLY A 100 -16.01 -0.28 2.74
N GLU A 101 -16.01 0.15 1.49
CA GLU A 101 -15.96 1.55 1.04
C GLU A 101 -17.33 2.18 1.21
N ASP A 102 -18.42 1.43 0.95
CA ASP A 102 -19.78 1.87 1.26
C ASP A 102 -19.97 2.07 2.77
N ASP A 103 -19.48 1.14 3.61
CA ASP A 103 -19.49 1.28 5.08
C ASP A 103 -18.66 2.50 5.55
N LEU A 104 -17.50 2.72 4.95
CA LEU A 104 -16.65 3.87 5.28
C LEU A 104 -17.23 5.19 4.79
N LEU A 105 -17.94 5.18 3.66
CA LEU A 105 -18.61 6.34 3.09
C LEU A 105 -19.77 6.77 3.98
N GLN A 106 -20.61 5.84 4.46
CA GLN A 106 -21.67 6.15 5.42
C GLN A 106 -21.10 6.81 6.69
N ARG A 107 -20.04 6.23 7.26
CA ARG A 107 -19.36 6.81 8.44
C ARG A 107 -18.74 8.18 8.15
N ALA A 108 -18.22 8.40 6.95
CA ALA A 108 -17.69 9.69 6.54
C ALA A 108 -18.80 10.76 6.47
N ILE A 109 -19.96 10.40 5.93
CA ILE A 109 -21.14 11.28 5.85
C ILE A 109 -21.60 11.67 7.26
N ASP A 110 -21.69 10.72 8.20
CA ASP A 110 -22.07 11.01 9.59
C ASP A 110 -21.10 11.99 10.26
N VAL A 111 -19.80 11.77 10.08
CA VAL A 111 -18.75 12.63 10.62
C VAL A 111 -18.84 14.05 10.06
N VAL A 112 -19.07 14.17 8.75
CA VAL A 112 -19.19 15.47 8.06
C VAL A 112 -20.47 16.20 8.45
N ARG A 113 -21.58 15.47 8.66
CA ARG A 113 -22.86 16.02 9.16
C ARG A 113 -22.70 16.62 10.56
N VAL A 114 -22.03 15.91 11.47
CA VAL A 114 -21.80 16.39 12.84
C VAL A 114 -20.90 17.62 12.88
N GLN A 115 -19.83 17.64 12.08
CA GLN A 115 -18.85 18.74 12.10
C GLN A 115 -19.21 19.91 11.20
N ARG A 116 -20.21 19.76 10.30
CA ARG A 116 -20.62 20.73 9.25
C ARG A 116 -19.48 21.25 8.38
N LYS A 117 -18.38 20.49 8.31
CA LYS A 117 -17.18 20.82 7.54
C LYS A 117 -16.64 19.52 6.94
N ALA A 118 -16.33 19.53 5.64
CA ALA A 118 -15.68 18.40 4.98
C ALA A 118 -14.23 18.76 4.66
N SER A 119 -13.26 18.02 5.20
CA SER A 119 -11.85 18.20 4.83
C SER A 119 -11.10 16.88 4.92
N ILE A 120 -10.06 16.74 4.09
CA ILE A 120 -9.28 15.50 4.01
C ILE A 120 -8.68 15.17 5.38
N SER A 121 -8.10 16.16 6.07
CA SER A 121 -7.48 15.96 7.38
C SER A 121 -8.47 15.59 8.48
N LEU A 122 -9.74 16.00 8.37
CA LEU A 122 -10.80 15.63 9.30
C LEU A 122 -11.13 14.14 9.17
N LEU A 123 -11.35 13.65 7.95
CA LEU A 123 -11.64 12.24 7.69
C LEU A 123 -10.46 11.32 8.02
N GLN A 124 -9.22 11.74 7.73
CA GLN A 124 -8.02 10.99 8.11
C GLN A 124 -7.95 10.73 9.62
N ARG A 125 -8.31 11.73 10.44
CA ARG A 125 -8.28 11.60 11.91
C ARG A 125 -9.43 10.79 12.46
N GLN A 126 -10.64 10.99 11.93
CA GLN A 126 -11.85 10.36 12.45
C GLN A 126 -11.97 8.89 12.03
N LEU A 127 -11.63 8.58 10.78
CA LEU A 127 -11.75 7.24 10.21
C LEU A 127 -10.43 6.45 10.20
N ARG A 128 -9.32 7.07 10.65
CA ARG A 128 -7.96 6.48 10.65
C ARG A 128 -7.54 5.95 9.28
N ILE A 129 -7.84 6.71 8.23
CA ILE A 129 -7.55 6.37 6.83
C ILE A 129 -6.42 7.20 6.25
N GLY A 130 -5.77 6.68 5.21
CA GLY A 130 -4.75 7.40 4.44
C GLY A 130 -5.30 8.56 3.61
N TYR A 131 -4.41 9.45 3.16
CA TYR A 131 -4.77 10.65 2.39
C TYR A 131 -5.55 10.34 1.11
N THR A 132 -5.07 9.37 0.33
CA THR A 132 -5.68 8.97 -0.95
C THR A 132 -7.11 8.47 -0.78
N ARG A 133 -7.37 7.68 0.28
CA ARG A 133 -8.71 7.19 0.61
C ARG A 133 -9.62 8.32 1.09
N ALA A 134 -9.11 9.21 1.94
CA ALA A 134 -9.87 10.37 2.42
C ALA A 134 -10.24 11.35 1.28
N ALA A 135 -9.35 11.55 0.30
CA ALA A 135 -9.64 12.36 -0.89
C ALA A 135 -10.79 11.73 -1.71
N ARG A 136 -10.71 10.43 -2.02
CA ARG A 136 -11.75 9.71 -2.75
C ARG A 136 -13.12 9.79 -2.07
N LEU A 137 -13.17 9.65 -0.74
CA LEU A 137 -14.42 9.78 0.00
C LEU A 137 -15.03 11.17 -0.12
N ILE A 138 -14.20 12.22 -0.15
CA ILE A 138 -14.68 13.60 -0.34
C ILE A 138 -15.21 13.81 -1.76
N ASP A 139 -14.54 13.26 -2.76
CA ASP A 139 -14.98 13.37 -4.15
C ASP A 139 -16.28 12.57 -4.38
N GLN A 140 -16.43 11.39 -3.77
CA GLN A 140 -17.68 10.63 -3.77
C GLN A 140 -18.83 11.38 -3.05
N MET A 141 -18.54 12.09 -1.96
CA MET A 141 -19.54 12.92 -1.27
C MET A 141 -19.93 14.17 -2.08
N GLU A 142 -19.03 14.70 -2.91
CA GLU A 142 -19.32 15.78 -3.87
C GLU A 142 -20.21 15.26 -5.02
N GLU A 143 -19.90 14.09 -5.58
CA GLU A 143 -20.71 13.44 -6.62
C GLU A 143 -22.14 13.14 -6.12
N LYS A 144 -22.29 12.76 -4.85
CA LYS A 144 -23.58 12.55 -4.18
C LYS A 144 -24.28 13.85 -3.73
N GLY A 145 -23.68 15.02 -3.94
CA GLY A 145 -24.26 16.32 -3.58
C GLY A 145 -24.28 16.63 -2.08
N ILE A 146 -23.53 15.88 -1.26
CA ILE A 146 -23.46 16.05 0.20
C ILE A 146 -22.47 17.18 0.56
N VAL A 147 -21.46 17.37 -0.28
CA VAL A 147 -20.38 18.35 -0.09
C VAL A 147 -20.31 19.25 -1.31
N GLY A 148 -20.18 20.56 -1.08
CA GLY A 148 -20.08 21.55 -2.14
C GLY A 148 -18.75 21.50 -2.92
N PRO A 149 -18.67 22.22 -4.04
CA PRO A 149 -17.50 22.21 -4.91
C PRO A 149 -16.25 22.71 -4.20
N ALA A 150 -15.09 22.20 -4.63
CA ALA A 150 -13.79 22.65 -4.15
C ALA A 150 -13.61 24.15 -4.43
N THR A 151 -13.76 24.98 -3.40
CA THR A 151 -13.52 26.42 -3.49
C THR A 151 -12.01 26.66 -3.36
N GLN A 152 -11.40 27.40 -4.28
CA GLN A 152 -9.94 27.64 -4.33
C GLN A 152 -9.36 28.22 -3.03
N ASP A 153 -10.19 28.87 -2.21
CA ASP A 153 -9.76 29.63 -1.04
C ASP A 153 -10.00 28.93 0.31
N SER A 154 -10.63 27.75 0.32
CA SER A 154 -11.02 27.09 1.57
C SER A 154 -10.46 25.67 1.69
N ARG A 155 -9.67 25.46 2.75
CA ARG A 155 -9.12 24.14 3.14
C ARG A 155 -10.20 23.10 3.48
N TRP A 156 -11.44 23.54 3.62
CA TRP A 156 -12.61 22.74 3.91
C TRP A 156 -13.72 23.06 2.91
N ARG A 157 -14.47 22.03 2.52
CA ARG A 157 -15.64 22.13 1.66
C ARG A 157 -16.88 22.33 2.53
N GLU A 158 -17.81 23.15 2.02
CA GLU A 158 -19.10 23.40 2.64
C GLU A 158 -19.99 22.14 2.54
N VAL A 159 -20.78 21.88 3.58
CA VAL A 159 -21.67 20.71 3.63
C VAL A 159 -23.07 21.16 3.22
N LEU A 160 -23.56 20.61 2.12
CA LEU A 160 -24.89 20.90 1.59
C LEU A 160 -25.87 19.98 2.32
N LEU A 161 -26.64 20.54 3.26
CA LEU A 161 -27.47 19.78 4.21
C LEU A 161 -28.79 19.25 3.62
N GLU A 162 -28.93 19.11 2.30
CA GLU A 162 -30.16 18.63 1.65
C GLU A 162 -30.10 17.13 1.32
N PHE A 163 -29.89 16.29 2.33
CA PHE A 163 -30.07 14.84 2.17
C PHE A 163 -30.84 14.29 3.37
N ASP A 164 -32.16 14.39 3.31
CA ASP A 164 -33.08 13.53 4.08
C ASP A 164 -33.32 12.25 3.25
N PRO A 165 -33.47 11.08 3.90
CA PRO A 165 -33.20 9.74 3.36
C PRO A 165 -34.07 9.29 2.18
#